data_AF-U1I570-F1
#
_entry.id   AF-U1I570-F1
#
_cell.length_a   1.000
_cell.length_b   1.000
_cell.length_c   1.000
_cell.angle_alpha   90.00
_cell.angle_beta   90.00
_cell.angle_gamma   90.00
#
_symmetry.space_group_name_H-M   'P 1'
#
loop_
_entity.id
_entity.type
_entity.pdbx_description
1 polymer ?
#
loop_
_entity_poly.entity_id
_entity_poly.type
_entity_poly.pdbx_seq_one_letter_code
_entity_poly.pdbx_strand_id
1 'polypeptide(L)' 'MLYGGISVYIPMRKAERDSARYRLIAEEFNGKNHLELANKYGVSIQSIYSYIKKARTHKNA' A
#
# COMPACT_ATOMS: atom_id res chain seq x y z
N MET A 1 28.70 -30.68 5.54
CA MET A 1 29.20 -29.36 5.96
C MET A 1 28.18 -28.31 5.55
N LEU A 2 28.02 -27.29 6.39
CA LEU A 2 26.89 -26.38 6.51
C LEU A 2 26.54 -25.60 5.22
N TYR A 3 25.32 -25.75 4.71
CA TYR A 3 24.74 -24.78 3.79
C TYR A 3 24.22 -23.58 4.59
N GLY A 4 25.14 -22.70 4.98
CA GLY A 4 24.83 -21.39 5.57
C GLY A 4 24.34 -20.41 4.49
N GLY A 5 23.18 -20.68 3.91
CA GLY A 5 22.51 -19.74 3.00
C GLY A 5 21.70 -18.73 3.80
N ILE A 6 22.27 -17.56 4.11
CA ILE A 6 21.49 -16.45 4.67
C ILE A 6 20.57 -15.93 3.56
N SER A 7 19.27 -16.20 3.69
CA SER A 7 18.25 -15.55 2.88
C SER A 7 18.08 -14.13 3.41
N VAL A 8 18.86 -13.18 2.89
CA VAL A 8 18.63 -11.75 3.18
C VAL A 8 17.36 -11.35 2.46
N TYR A 9 16.25 -11.35 3.20
CA TYR A 9 15.05 -10.65 2.77
C TYR A 9 15.34 -9.15 2.82
N ILE A 10 15.38 -8.50 1.65
CA ILE A 10 15.49 -7.04 1.52
C ILE A 10 14.08 -6.47 1.21
N PRO A 11 13.23 -6.19 2.22
CA PRO A 11 11.91 -5.61 1.98
C PRO A 11 11.93 -4.10 1.71
N MET A 12 13.09 -3.45 1.64
CA MET A 12 13.13 -1.99 1.71
C MET A 12 12.55 -1.32 0.45
N ARG A 13 12.96 -1.75 -0.75
CA ARG A 13 12.51 -1.10 -2.01
C ARG A 13 11.06 -1.40 -2.40
N LYS A 14 10.52 -2.54 -1.99
CA LYS A 14 9.12 -2.90 -2.30
C LYS A 14 8.15 -2.14 -1.39
N ALA A 15 8.45 -2.08 -0.08
CA ALA A 15 7.61 -1.40 0.89
C ALA A 15 7.51 0.11 0.63
N GLU A 16 8.61 0.76 0.21
CA GLU A 16 8.60 2.19 -0.08
C GLU A 16 7.77 2.55 -1.32
N ARG A 17 7.87 1.76 -2.39
CA ARG A 17 7.05 1.96 -3.60
C ARG A 17 5.57 1.75 -3.31
N ASP A 18 5.25 0.75 -2.52
CA ASP A 18 3.89 0.48 -2.05
C ASP A 18 3.34 1.67 -1.27
N SER A 19 4.12 2.18 -0.31
CA SER A 19 3.74 3.30 0.56
C SER A 19 3.44 4.58 -0.23
N ALA A 20 4.29 4.92 -1.20
CA ALA A 20 4.06 6.08 -2.09
C ALA A 20 2.76 5.92 -2.89
N ARG A 21 2.50 4.72 -3.43
CA ARG A 21 1.26 4.41 -4.15
C ARG A 21 0.03 4.54 -3.26
N TYR A 22 0.11 4.09 -2.01
CA TYR A 22 -0.98 4.19 -1.05
C TYR A 22 -1.31 5.62 -0.67
N ARG A 23 -0.29 6.47 -0.59
CA ARG A 23 -0.46 7.90 -0.33
C ARG A 23 -1.24 8.57 -1.46
N LEU A 24 -0.85 8.32 -2.70
CA LEU A 24 -1.54 8.83 -3.89
C LEU A 24 -3.00 8.35 -3.97
N ILE A 25 -3.26 7.07 -3.66
CA ILE A 25 -4.62 6.52 -3.60
C ILE A 25 -5.45 7.26 -2.55
N ALA A 26 -4.89 7.53 -1.37
CA ALA A 26 -5.60 8.24 -0.30
C ALA A 26 -5.82 9.72 -0.62
N GLU A 27 -4.93 10.35 -1.38
CA GLU A 27 -5.06 11.74 -1.84
C GLU A 27 -6.10 11.89 -2.95
N GLU A 28 -6.17 10.96 -3.90
CA GLU A 28 -7.16 10.95 -4.97
C GLU A 28 -8.53 10.37 -4.56
N PHE A 29 -8.65 9.89 -3.32
CA PHE A 29 -9.88 9.30 -2.83
C PHE A 29 -10.93 10.37 -2.45
N ASN A 30 -12.04 10.40 -3.19
CA ASN A 30 -13.13 11.36 -3.01
C ASN A 30 -14.31 10.86 -2.15
N GLY A 31 -14.20 9.68 -1.53
CA GLY A 31 -15.30 9.06 -0.77
C GLY A 31 -16.13 8.03 -1.54
N LYS A 32 -16.19 8.13 -2.87
CA LYS A 32 -17.07 7.31 -3.73
C LYS A 32 -16.35 6.61 -4.90
N ASN A 33 -15.12 6.99 -5.25
CA ASN A 33 -14.39 6.42 -6.41
C ASN A 33 -13.62 5.10 -6.14
N HIS A 34 -14.01 4.32 -5.14
CA HIS A 34 -13.31 3.08 -4.74
C HIS A 34 -13.05 2.13 -5.90
N LEU A 35 -14.04 1.97 -6.79
CA LEU A 35 -13.99 1.15 -8.00
C LEU A 35 -13.03 1.71 -9.05
N GLU A 36 -13.01 3.02 -9.23
CA GLU A 36 -12.13 3.68 -10.21
C GLU A 36 -10.67 3.61 -9.76
N LEU A 37 -10.40 3.84 -8.47
CA LEU A 37 -9.05 3.67 -7.91
C LEU A 37 -8.59 2.22 -7.94
N ALA A 38 -9.46 1.27 -7.64
CA ALA A 38 -9.17 -0.16 -7.74
C ALA A 38 -8.71 -0.53 -9.16
N ASN A 39 -9.41 -0.06 -10.19
CA ASN A 39 -9.04 -0.29 -11.59
C ASN A 39 -7.76 0.47 -11.99
N LYS A 40 -7.65 1.76 -11.63
CA LYS A 40 -6.49 2.61 -11.98
C LYS A 40 -5.18 2.10 -11.40
N TYR A 41 -5.21 1.59 -10.18
CA TYR A 41 -4.02 1.11 -9.46
C TYR A 41 -3.85 -0.42 -9.51
N GLY A 42 -4.82 -1.15 -10.06
CA GLY A 42 -4.81 -2.61 -10.17
C GLY A 42 -4.87 -3.32 -8.81
N VAL A 43 -5.64 -2.77 -7.87
CA VAL A 43 -5.78 -3.29 -6.49
C VAL A 43 -7.22 -3.63 -6.17
N SER A 44 -7.44 -4.52 -5.20
CA SER A 44 -8.79 -4.85 -4.77
C SER A 44 -9.42 -3.71 -3.97
N ILE A 45 -10.74 -3.59 -4.02
CA ILE A 45 -11.52 -2.65 -3.22
C ILE A 45 -11.25 -2.84 -1.71
N GLN A 46 -11.06 -4.08 -1.26
CA GLN A 46 -10.71 -4.37 0.15
C GLN A 46 -9.37 -3.75 0.56
N SER A 47 -8.40 -3.75 -0.35
CA SER A 47 -7.10 -3.10 -0.15
C SER A 47 -7.29 -1.58 -0.05
N ILE A 48 -8.09 -0.98 -0.93
CA ILE A 48 -8.46 0.46 -0.88
C ILE A 48 -9.03 0.83 0.51
N TYR A 49 -9.99 0.06 1.04
CA TYR A 49 -10.54 0.30 2.37
C TYR A 49 -9.47 0.24 3.47
N SER A 50 -8.55 -0.72 3.38
CA SER A 50 -7.45 -0.88 4.34
C SER A 50 -6.46 0.29 4.26
N TYR A 51 -6.18 0.82 3.06
CA TYR A 51 -5.31 1.98 2.86
C TYR A 51 -5.94 3.26 3.38
N ILE A 52 -7.21 3.51 3.07
CA ILE A 52 -7.94 4.68 3.58
C ILE A 52 -7.96 4.67 5.11
N LYS A 53 -8.20 3.50 5.71
CA LYS A 53 -8.17 3.32 7.17
C LYS A 53 -6.79 3.71 7.74
N LYS A 54 -5.70 3.22 7.14
CA LYS A 54 -4.32 3.55 7.55
C LYS A 54 -3.99 5.03 7.35
N ALA A 55 -4.39 5.62 6.22
CA ALA A 55 -4.16 7.03 5.91
C ALA A 55 -4.87 7.96 6.91
N ARG A 56 -6.08 7.60 7.34
CA ARG A 56 -6.85 8.35 8.33
C ARG A 56 -6.22 8.31 9.72
N THR A 57 -5.59 7.19 10.10
CA THR A 57 -4.80 7.10 11.34
C THR A 57 -3.60 8.03 11.32
N HIS A 58 -2.94 8.20 10.18
CA HIS A 58 -1.73 9.01 10.05
C HIS A 58 -1.97 10.53 9.97
N LYS A 59 -3.22 10.96 9.68
CA LYS A 59 -3.60 12.38 9.60
C LYS A 59 -3.99 13.00 10.96
N ASN A 60 -4.18 12.16 11.98
CA ASN A 60 -4.56 12.55 13.34
C ASN A 60 -3.40 12.42 14.35
N ALA A 61 -2.17 12.18 13.87
CA ALA A 61 -0.97 12.04 14.69
C ALA A 61 0.00 13.20 14.42
#